data_AF-A0A662LFX1-F1
#
_entry.id   AF-A0A662LFX1-F1
#
_cell.length_a   1.000
_cell.length_b   1.000
_cell.length_c   1.000
_cell.angle_alpha   90.00
_cell.angle_beta   90.00
_cell.angle_gamma   90.00
#
_symmetry.space_group_name_H-M   'P 1'
#
loop_
_entity.id
_entity.type
_entity.pdbx_description
1 polymer ?
#
loop_
_entity_poly.entity_id
_entity_poly.type
_entity_poly.pdbx_seq_one_letter_code
_entity_poly.pdbx_strand_id
1 'polypeptide(L)' 'MALKIKDIRNMPQEEREKKLKELREELMHERGVAAMGGSPPNPGKIRQLRKSISRLLTVMREEEKR' A
#
# COMPACT_ATOMS: atom_id res chain seq x y z
N MET A 1 -6.86 -5.70 -6.63
CA MET A 1 -6.09 -5.22 -7.81
C MET A 1 -4.92 -4.38 -7.29
N ALA A 2 -3.69 -4.57 -7.79
CA ALA A 2 -2.51 -3.86 -7.26
C ALA A 2 -2.37 -2.46 -7.89
N LEU A 3 -1.96 -1.46 -7.11
CA LEU A 3 -1.70 -0.09 -7.58
C LEU A 3 -0.65 -0.08 -8.70
N LYS A 4 -0.98 0.53 -9.85
CA LYS A 4 -0.05 0.68 -10.97
C LYS A 4 0.80 1.94 -10.76
N ILE A 5 2.05 1.90 -11.20
CA ILE A 5 3.01 3.00 -11.03
C ILE A 5 2.56 4.27 -11.76
N LYS A 6 1.94 4.12 -12.94
CA LYS A 6 1.42 5.25 -13.73
C LYS A 6 0.38 6.05 -12.93
N ASP A 7 -0.53 5.35 -12.26
CA ASP A 7 -1.59 5.97 -11.48
C ASP A 7 -1.00 6.74 -10.29
N ILE A 8 0.00 6.15 -9.61
CA ILE A 8 0.70 6.80 -8.49
C ILE A 8 1.37 8.09 -8.95
N ARG A 9 2.08 8.08 -10.09
CA ARG A 9 2.76 9.27 -10.63
C ARG A 9 1.80 10.41 -11.01
N ASN A 10 0.56 10.08 -11.36
CA ASN A 10 -0.46 11.07 -11.68
C ASN A 10 -1.15 11.66 -10.44
N MET A 11 -0.98 11.05 -9.26
CA MET A 11 -1.52 11.58 -8.01
C MET A 11 -0.66 12.75 -7.49
N PRO A 12 -1.26 13.80 -6.93
CA PRO A 12 -0.54 14.82 -6.16
C PRO A 12 0.03 14.24 -4.85
N GLN A 13 1.04 14.91 -4.30
CA GLN A 13 1.76 14.44 -3.10
C GLN A 13 0.83 14.15 -1.91
N GLU A 14 -0.09 15.07 -1.61
CA GLU A 14 -1.05 14.90 -0.51
C GLU A 14 -1.94 13.66 -0.69
N GLU A 15 -2.36 13.37 -1.92
CA GLU A 15 -3.19 12.20 -2.20
C GLU A 15 -2.39 10.91 -2.01
N ARG A 16 -1.10 10.90 -2.38
CA ARG A 16 -0.21 9.77 -2.12
C ARG A 16 0.00 9.54 -0.64
N GLU A 17 0.18 10.60 0.15
CA GLU A 17 0.32 10.50 1.60
C GLU A 17 -0.95 9.95 2.27
N LYS A 18 -2.13 10.43 1.86
CA LYS A 18 -3.41 9.88 2.31
C LYS A 18 -3.53 8.40 1.95
N LYS A 19 -3.25 8.05 0.70
CA LYS A 19 -3.29 6.66 0.22
C LYS A 19 -2.29 5.76 0.95
N LEU A 20 -1.11 6.26 1.28
CA LEU A 20 -0.11 5.53 2.06
C LEU A 20 -0.64 5.18 3.45
N LYS A 21 -1.31 6.13 4.11
CA LYS A 21 -1.90 5.93 5.43
C LYS A 21 -3.00 4.86 5.38
N GLU A 22 -3.93 4.98 4.43
CA GLU A 22 -4.99 3.99 4.20
C GLU A 22 -4.43 2.57 4.00
N LEU A 23 -3.42 2.42 3.14
CA LEU A 23 -2.81 1.11 2.85
C LEU A 23 -2.09 0.52 4.07
N ARG A 24 -1.51 1.36 4.94
CA ARG A 24 -0.87 0.92 6.19
C ARG A 24 -1.90 0.45 7.21
N GLU A 25 -3.01 1.17 7.35
CA GLU A 25 -4.13 0.78 8.21
C GLU A 25 -4.73 -0.55 7.75
N GLU A 26 -4.97 -0.71 6.44
CA GLU A 26 -5.46 -1.97 5.89
C GLU A 26 -4.48 -3.13 6.10
N LEU A 27 -3.18 -2.89 5.91
CA LEU A 27 -2.15 -3.91 6.18
C LEU A 27 -2.11 -4.31 7.66
N MET A 28 -2.29 -3.35 8.57
CA MET A 28 -2.34 -3.62 10.00
C MET A 28 -3.54 -4.50 10.35
N HIS A 29 -4.72 -4.18 9.79
CA HIS A 29 -5.93 -4.96 10.02
C HIS A 29 -5.78 -6.41 9.53
N GLU A 30 -5.30 -6.60 8.30
CA GLU A 30 -5.08 -7.94 7.72
C GLU A 30 -4.06 -8.77 8.52
N ARG A 31 -3.03 -8.12 9.07
CA ARG A 31 -2.08 -8.78 9.97
C ARG A 31 -2.73 -9.20 11.29
N GLY A 32 -3.61 -8.37 11.84
CA GLY A 32 -4.38 -8.70 13.05
C GLY A 32 -5.24 -9.94 12.83
N VAL A 33 -5.98 -9.99 11.73
CA VAL A 33 -6.81 -11.14 11.36
C VAL A 33 -5.96 -12.41 11.20
N ALA A 34 -4.84 -12.32 10.48
CA ALA A 34 -3.93 -13.45 10.30
C ALA A 34 -3.31 -13.93 11.63
N ALA A 35 -2.98 -13.02 12.55
CA ALA A 35 -2.40 -13.34 13.85
C ALA A 35 -3.41 -14.04 14.79
N MET A 36 -4.70 -13.74 14.67
CA MET A 36 -5.77 -14.41 15.43
C MET A 36 -6.05 -15.85 14.95
N GLY A 37 -5.27 -16.37 13.99
CA GLY A 37 -5.44 -17.72 13.46
C GLY A 37 -6.62 -17.85 12.49
N GLY A 38 -7.24 -16.74 12.10
CA GLY A 38 -8.23 -16.74 11.03
C GLY A 38 -7.56 -17.01 9.69
N SER A 39 -8.11 -17.93 8.89
CA SER A 39 -7.70 -18.05 7.50
C SER A 39 -7.95 -16.72 6.80
N PRO A 40 -6.93 -16.07 6.19
CA PRO A 40 -7.16 -14.84 5.46
C PRO A 40 -8.14 -15.11 4.33
N PRO A 41 -9.21 -14.31 4.16
CA PRO A 41 -10.15 -14.49 3.05
C PRO A 41 -9.46 -14.35 1.69
N ASN A 42 -8.29 -13.70 1.66
CA ASN A 42 -7.43 -13.64 0.49
C ASN A 42 -5.95 -13.71 0.90
N PRO A 43 -5.28 -14.87 0.79
CA PRO A 43 -3.89 -15.04 1.20
C PRO A 43 -2.91 -14.14 0.43
N GLY A 44 -3.30 -13.67 -0.76
CA GLY A 44 -2.51 -12.73 -1.57
C GLY A 44 -2.60 -11.28 -1.12
N LYS A 45 -3.56 -10.91 -0.27
CA LYS A 45 -3.88 -9.51 0.05
C LYS A 45 -2.75 -8.80 0.79
N ILE A 46 -2.17 -9.42 1.82
CA ILE A 46 -1.01 -8.87 2.55
C ILE A 46 0.17 -8.59 1.59
N ARG A 47 0.45 -9.54 0.67
CA ARG A 47 1.51 -9.38 -0.32
C ARG A 47 1.20 -8.23 -1.30
N GLN A 48 -0.06 -8.07 -1.71
CA GLN A 48 -0.48 -6.98 -2.57
C GLN A 48 -0.35 -5.62 -1.88
N LEU A 49 -0.83 -5.50 -0.63
CA LEU A 49 -0.73 -4.28 0.17
C LEU A 49 0.72 -3.85 0.37
N ARG A 50 1.60 -4.79 0.72
CA ARG A 50 3.04 -4.50 0.85
C ARG A 50 3.64 -3.96 -0.45
N LYS A 51 3.32 -4.58 -1.59
CA LYS A 51 3.82 -4.12 -2.91
C LYS A 51 3.28 -2.74 -3.28
N SER A 52 2.00 -2.47 -2.99
CA SER A 52 1.40 -1.15 -3.22
C SER A 52 2.09 -0.06 -2.39
N ILE A 53 2.32 -0.32 -1.09
CA ILE A 53 3.06 0.59 -0.20
C ILE A 53 4.48 0.83 -0.73
N SER A 54 5.21 -0.22 -1.10
CA SER A 54 6.57 -0.09 -1.63
C SER A 54 6.61 0.78 -2.88
N ARG A 55 5.70 0.58 -3.85
CA ARG A 55 5.66 1.40 -5.07
C ARG A 55 5.39 2.86 -4.78
N LEU A 56 4.49 3.13 -3.85
CA LEU A 56 4.09 4.49 -3.50
C LEU A 56 5.26 5.23 -2.83
N LEU A 57 5.95 4.59 -1.88
CA LEU A 57 7.17 5.12 -1.27
C LEU A 57 8.31 5.32 -2.28
N THR A 58 8.48 4.41 -3.24
CA THR A 58 9.48 4.57 -4.30
C THR A 58 9.22 5.82 -5.11
N VAL A 59 7.99 6.03 -5.59
CA VAL A 59 7.65 7.20 -6.41
C VAL A 59 7.76 8.50 -5.60
N MET A 60 7.31 8.52 -4.35
CA MET A 60 7.50 9.70 -3.48
C MET A 60 8.97 10.06 -3.32
N ARG A 61 9.85 9.06 -3.12
CA ARG A 61 11.29 9.29 -2.98
C ARG A 61 11.96 9.69 -4.30
N GLU A 62 11.46 9.20 -5.43
CA GLU A 62 11.91 9.62 -6.76
C GLU A 62 11.62 11.11 -7.00
N GLU A 63 10.45 11.60 -6.56
CA GLU A 63 10.08 13.02 -6.70
C GLU A 63 10.79 13.94 -5.72
N GLU A 64 11.01 13.50 -4.48
CA GLU A 64 11.76 14.29 -3.48
C GLU A 64 13.22 14.55 -3.92
N LYS A 65 13.82 13.59 -4.64
CA LYS A 65 15.21 13.68 -5.12
C LYS A 65 15.36 14.42 -6.44
N ARG A 66 14.27 14.86 -7.04
CA ARG A 66 14.25 15.48 -8.37
C ARG A 66 14.31 16.99 -8.25
#